data_AF-A0A9W9F5D6-F1
#
_entry.id   AF-A0A9W9F5D6-F1
#
_cell.length_a   1.000
_cell.length_b   1.000
_cell.length_c   1.000
_cell.angle_alpha   90.00
_cell.angle_beta   90.00
_cell.angle_gamma   90.00
#
_symmetry.space_group_name_H-M   'P 1'
#
loop_
_entity.id
_entity.type
_entity.pdbx_description
1 polymer ?
#
loop_
_entity_poly.entity_id
_entity_poly.type
_entity_poly.pdbx_seq_one_letter_code
_entity_poly.pdbx_strand_id
1 'polypeptide(L)'
;MPLARRVMMPGGVTIAENHIPQGTSIAVCNHAFHHNPDVWGPEHNVFDPSRWEDKEIGNKSRLLMHFGLGGRQCIGKTLAMTNIYKLMSTLLSEFEFELAYEEEARRASNGEFCGKIPELISVGISDLATPLVVRARKRERTL
;
A
#
# COMPACT_ATOMS: atom_id res chain seq x y z
N MET A 1 -10.17 -3.27 -1.57
CA MET A 1 -10.76 -4.47 -0.88
C MET A 1 -10.73 -5.66 -1.85
N PRO A 2 -10.00 -6.74 -1.58
CA PRO A 2 -10.02 -7.90 -2.46
C PRO A 2 -11.41 -8.52 -2.47
N LEU A 3 -11.91 -8.82 -3.67
CA LEU A 3 -13.23 -9.39 -3.85
C LEU A 3 -13.27 -10.77 -3.20
N ALA A 4 -14.20 -10.96 -2.26
CA ALA A 4 -14.43 -12.24 -1.62
C ALA A 4 -14.71 -13.33 -2.68
N ARG A 5 -14.24 -14.54 -2.39
CA ARG A 5 -14.43 -15.72 -3.22
C ARG A 5 -15.28 -16.72 -2.48
N ARG A 6 -16.29 -17.25 -3.15
CA ARG A 6 -17.15 -18.28 -2.59
C ARG A 6 -16.60 -19.65 -2.93
N VAL A 7 -16.51 -20.54 -1.95
CA VAL A 7 -16.16 -21.94 -2.16
C VAL A 7 -17.32 -22.61 -2.89
N MET A 8 -17.11 -23.00 -4.15
CA MET A 8 -18.17 -23.60 -4.96
C MET A 8 -18.09 -25.14 -5.01
N MET A 9 -16.97 -25.73 -4.61
CA MET A 9 -16.75 -27.18 -4.64
C MET A 9 -17.72 -27.88 -3.67
N PRO A 10 -18.51 -28.89 -4.11
CA PRO A 10 -19.49 -29.59 -3.27
C PRO A 10 -18.92 -30.16 -1.97
N GLY A 11 -17.68 -30.67 -2.02
CA GLY A 11 -16.98 -31.20 -0.85
C GLY A 11 -16.19 -30.16 -0.05
N GLY A 12 -16.35 -28.86 -0.29
CA GLY A 12 -15.49 -27.82 0.30
C GLY A 12 -14.07 -27.81 -0.30
N VAL A 13 -13.16 -27.09 0.34
CA VAL A 13 -11.73 -27.03 -0.03
C VAL A 13 -10.87 -27.04 1.22
N THR A 14 -9.73 -27.73 1.18
CA THR A 14 -8.75 -27.71 2.27
C THR A 14 -7.60 -26.77 1.91
N ILE A 15 -7.33 -25.77 2.76
CA ILE A 15 -6.26 -24.79 2.59
C ILE A 15 -5.45 -24.74 3.88
N ALA A 16 -4.13 -24.94 3.81
CA ALA A 16 -3.25 -24.95 4.97
C ALA A 16 -3.82 -25.81 6.12
N GLU A 17 -4.19 -27.06 5.80
CA GLU A 17 -4.75 -28.05 6.73
C GLU A 17 -6.15 -27.71 7.30
N ASN A 18 -6.73 -26.56 6.93
CA ASN A 18 -8.06 -26.14 7.36
C ASN A 18 -9.10 -26.47 6.30
N HIS A 19 -10.12 -27.25 6.68
CA HIS A 19 -11.24 -27.56 5.80
C HIS A 19 -12.26 -26.42 5.77
N ILE A 20 -12.57 -25.93 4.58
CA ILE A 20 -13.49 -24.82 4.34
C ILE A 20 -14.72 -25.34 3.57
N PRO A 21 -15.92 -25.34 4.18
CA PRO A 21 -17.12 -25.86 3.55
C PRO A 21 -17.54 -25.12 2.27
N GLN A 22 -18.30 -25.81 1.43
CA GLN A 22 -19.00 -25.19 0.29
C GLN A 22 -19.87 -24.03 0.77
N GLY A 23 -19.93 -22.97 -0.03
CA GLY A 23 -20.74 -21.80 0.24
C GLY A 23 -20.06 -20.74 1.10
N THR A 24 -18.91 -21.03 1.71
CA THR A 24 -18.11 -20.08 2.51
C THR A 24 -17.55 -18.97 1.64
N SER A 25 -17.69 -17.72 2.07
CA SER A 25 -17.01 -16.56 1.46
C SER A 25 -15.66 -16.33 2.12
N ILE A 26 -14.59 -16.30 1.32
CA ILE A 26 -13.21 -16.12 1.75
C ILE A 26 -12.67 -14.82 1.15
N ALA A 27 -12.03 -13.99 1.97
CA ALA A 27 -11.27 -12.83 1.50
C ALA A 27 -9.93 -12.79 2.24
N VAL A 28 -8.92 -12.21 1.59
CA VAL A 28 -7.60 -11.97 2.21
C VAL A 28 -7.56 -10.51 2.67
N CYS A 29 -7.15 -10.23 3.90
CA CYS A 29 -6.92 -8.83 4.27
C CYS A 29 -5.54 -8.39 3.76
N ASN A 30 -5.50 -7.79 2.57
CA ASN A 30 -4.26 -7.30 1.96
C ASN A 30 -3.49 -6.37 2.89
N HIS A 31 -4.19 -5.42 3.54
CA HIS A 31 -3.59 -4.48 4.48
C HIS A 31 -2.87 -5.21 5.63
N ALA A 32 -3.54 -6.17 6.28
CA ALA A 32 -2.92 -6.95 7.35
C ALA A 32 -1.69 -7.75 6.85
N PHE A 33 -1.75 -8.30 5.64
CA PHE A 33 -0.61 -9.01 5.05
C PHE A 33 0.57 -8.08 4.72
N HIS A 34 0.31 -6.87 4.18
CA HIS A 34 1.35 -5.89 3.84
C HIS A 34 1.99 -5.25 5.07
N HIS A 35 1.32 -5.30 6.22
CA HIS A 35 1.81 -4.85 7.51
C HIS A 35 2.11 -6.01 8.48
N ASN A 36 2.41 -7.21 7.97
CA ASN A 36 2.82 -8.33 8.82
C ASN A 36 4.34 -8.31 9.10
N PRO A 37 4.79 -8.13 10.36
CA PRO A 37 6.21 -8.11 10.72
C PRO A 37 6.94 -9.42 10.40
N ASP A 38 6.26 -10.57 10.46
CA ASP A 38 6.86 -11.88 10.16
C ASP A 38 7.23 -12.01 8.67
N VAL A 39 6.57 -11.23 7.80
CA VAL A 39 6.82 -11.23 6.36
C VAL A 39 7.80 -10.13 5.97
N TRP A 40 7.59 -8.91 6.47
CA TRP A 40 8.24 -7.67 6.01
C TRP A 40 9.27 -7.08 6.99
N GLY A 41 9.46 -7.71 8.14
CA GLY A 41 10.39 -7.30 9.19
C GLY A 41 9.77 -6.34 10.22
N PRO A 42 10.50 -6.02 11.29
CA PRO A 42 10.02 -5.15 12.38
C PRO A 42 9.65 -3.73 11.89
N GLU A 43 10.36 -3.23 10.88
CA GLU A 43 10.12 -1.90 10.30
C GLU A 43 9.02 -1.88 9.22
N HIS A 44 8.09 -2.84 9.23
CA HIS A 44 7.05 -2.99 8.20
C HIS A 44 6.11 -1.78 8.05
N ASN A 45 6.00 -0.94 9.07
CA ASN A 45 5.21 0.30 9.03
C ASN A 45 6.05 1.54 8.69
N VAL A 46 7.36 1.40 8.49
CA VAL A 46 8.23 2.51 8.10
C VAL A 46 8.21 2.65 6.58
N PHE A 47 7.92 3.87 6.11
CA PHE A 47 8.09 4.21 4.70
C PHE A 47 9.58 4.35 4.38
N ASP A 48 10.17 3.27 3.90
CA ASP A 48 11.56 3.20 3.48
C ASP A 48 11.65 2.63 2.05
N PRO A 49 11.83 3.47 1.02
CA PRO A 49 12.02 3.01 -0.35
C PRO A 49 13.27 2.14 -0.55
N SER A 50 14.33 2.36 0.24
CA SER A 50 15.60 1.64 0.10
C SER A 50 15.48 0.17 0.50
N ARG A 51 14.44 -0.20 1.27
CA ARG A 51 14.16 -1.60 1.65
C ARG A 51 14.02 -2.55 0.46
N TRP A 52 13.71 -2.03 -0.73
CA TRP A 52 13.58 -2.82 -1.96
C TRP A 52 14.92 -3.11 -2.64
N GLU A 53 16.00 -2.45 -2.21
CA GLU A 53 17.37 -2.74 -2.67
C GLU A 53 17.94 -4.00 -1.99
N ASP A 54 17.43 -4.34 -0.80
CA ASP A 54 17.71 -5.62 -0.16
C ASP A 54 17.16 -6.78 -1.00
N LYS A 55 18.01 -7.76 -1.31
CA LYS A 55 17.65 -8.87 -2.19
C LYS A 55 16.58 -9.77 -1.60
N GLU A 56 16.60 -10.01 -0.28
CA GLU A 56 15.64 -10.89 0.38
C GLU A 56 14.24 -10.27 0.37
N ILE A 57 14.13 -8.97 0.68
CA ILE A 57 12.88 -8.21 0.61
C ILE A 57 12.44 -8.03 -0.85
N GLY A 58 13.37 -7.68 -1.75
CA GLY A 58 13.11 -7.53 -3.18
C GLY A 58 12.52 -8.79 -3.81
N ASN A 59 13.03 -9.97 -3.45
CA ASN A 59 12.49 -11.27 -3.89
C ASN A 59 11.06 -11.53 -3.38
N LYS A 60 10.68 -10.95 -2.23
CA LYS A 60 9.32 -11.02 -1.67
C LYS A 60 8.34 -10.05 -2.33
N SER A 61 8.77 -9.13 -3.19
CA SER A 61 7.88 -8.16 -3.88
C SER A 61 6.72 -8.83 -4.64
N ARG A 62 6.91 -10.06 -5.14
CA ARG A 62 5.85 -10.88 -5.77
C ARG A 62 4.68 -11.22 -4.84
N LEU A 63 4.87 -11.12 -3.52
CA LEU A 63 3.84 -11.33 -2.51
C LEU A 63 2.96 -10.09 -2.30
N LEU A 64 3.34 -8.94 -2.86
CA LEU A 64 2.50 -7.75 -2.82
C LEU A 64 1.26 -7.94 -3.70
N MET A 65 0.09 -7.73 -3.10
CA MET A 65 -1.22 -7.98 -3.69
C MET A 65 -2.06 -6.70 -3.80
N HIS A 66 -1.42 -5.53 -3.94
CA HIS A 66 -2.13 -4.24 -4.02
C HIS A 66 -3.09 -4.16 -5.22
N PHE A 67 -2.78 -4.88 -6.30
CA PHE A 67 -3.64 -5.07 -7.47
C PHE A 67 -4.32 -6.45 -7.50
N GLY A 68 -4.26 -7.23 -6.42
CA GLY A 68 -4.66 -8.64 -6.39
C GLY A 68 -3.66 -9.58 -7.08
N LEU A 69 -3.99 -10.88 -7.09
CA LEU A 69 -3.14 -11.95 -7.61
C LEU A 69 -3.97 -12.95 -8.45
N GLY A 70 -3.30 -13.65 -9.37
CA GLY A 70 -3.91 -14.71 -10.19
C GLY A 70 -4.86 -14.21 -11.28
N GLY A 71 -5.74 -15.09 -11.76
CA GLY A 71 -6.61 -14.83 -12.92
C GLY A 71 -7.67 -13.73 -12.74
N ARG A 72 -7.75 -13.12 -11.56
CA ARG A 72 -8.62 -11.96 -11.27
C ARG A 72 -7.82 -10.78 -10.71
N GLN A 73 -6.52 -10.70 -11.00
CA GLN A 73 -5.72 -9.50 -10.78
C GLN A 73 -6.37 -8.31 -11.50
N CYS A 74 -6.26 -7.11 -10.92
CA CYS A 74 -6.81 -5.89 -11.47
C CYS A 74 -6.34 -5.69 -12.92
N ILE A 75 -7.29 -5.71 -13.86
CA ILE A 75 -7.02 -5.49 -15.28
C ILE A 75 -6.45 -4.09 -15.54
N GLY A 76 -6.76 -3.13 -14.67
CA GLY A 76 -6.26 -1.76 -14.72
C GLY A 76 -4.85 -1.57 -14.15
N LYS A 77 -4.16 -2.63 -13.68
CA LYS A 77 -2.83 -2.53 -13.05
C LYS A 77 -1.86 -1.74 -13.90
N THR A 78 -1.71 -2.10 -15.18
CA THR A 78 -0.74 -1.44 -16.08
C THR A 78 -1.07 0.04 -16.26
N LEU A 79 -2.34 0.38 -16.52
CA LEU A 79 -2.78 1.76 -16.68
C LEU A 79 -2.55 2.58 -15.40
N ALA A 80 -2.92 2.03 -14.25
CA ALA A 80 -2.72 2.67 -12.95
C ALA A 80 -1.23 2.95 -12.69
N MET A 81 -0.36 1.96 -12.91
CA MET A 81 1.09 2.14 -12.72
C MET A 81 1.66 3.20 -13.66
N THR A 82 1.26 3.21 -14.94
CA THR A 82 1.68 4.25 -15.90
C THR A 82 1.27 5.65 -15.42
N ASN A 83 0.01 5.80 -14.98
CA ASN A 83 -0.48 7.09 -14.49
C ASN A 83 0.22 7.52 -13.19
N ILE A 84 0.43 6.60 -12.25
CA ILE A 84 1.17 6.88 -11.01
C ILE A 84 2.58 7.35 -11.34
N TYR A 85 3.32 6.63 -12.20
CA TYR A 85 4.68 7.04 -12.56
C TYR A 85 4.70 8.37 -13.29
N LYS A 86 3.78 8.61 -14.21
CA LYS A 86 3.71 9.89 -14.93
C LYS A 86 3.39 11.04 -13.99
N LEU A 87 2.41 10.88 -13.11
CA LEU A 87 2.00 11.89 -12.15
C LEU A 87 3.13 12.18 -11.16
N MET A 88 3.68 11.14 -10.52
CA MET A 88 4.74 11.30 -9.51
C MET A 88 6.00 11.91 -10.10
N SER A 89 6.44 11.46 -11.29
CA SER A 89 7.63 12.05 -11.94
C SER A 89 7.41 13.52 -12.29
N THR A 90 6.24 13.90 -12.81
CA THR A 90 5.91 15.30 -13.08
C THR A 90 5.84 16.13 -11.81
N LEU A 91 5.12 15.68 -10.78
CA LEU A 91 4.98 16.42 -9.51
C LEU A 91 6.35 16.64 -8.84
N LEU A 92 7.17 15.60 -8.74
CA LEU A 92 8.48 15.70 -8.08
C LEU A 92 9.51 16.52 -8.89
N SER A 93 9.39 16.52 -10.22
CA SER A 93 10.28 17.29 -11.11
C SER A 93 9.90 18.77 -11.19
N GLU A 94 8.61 19.09 -11.06
CA GLU A 94 8.10 20.45 -11.27
C GLU A 94 7.79 21.20 -9.96
N PHE A 95 7.64 20.50 -8.84
CA PHE A 95 7.23 21.09 -7.58
C PHE A 95 8.10 20.64 -6.39
N GLU A 96 8.11 21.49 -5.37
CA GLU A 96 8.53 21.20 -4.01
C GLU A 96 7.32 21.20 -3.10
N PHE A 97 7.25 20.23 -2.19
CA PHE A 97 6.13 20.05 -1.27
C PHE A 97 6.60 20.23 0.17
N GLU A 98 5.83 20.99 0.94
CA GLU A 98 6.00 21.16 2.39
C GLU A 98 4.66 20.94 3.08
N LEU A 99 4.67 20.41 4.30
CA LEU A 99 3.44 20.31 5.11
C LEU A 99 2.86 21.72 5.33
N ALA A 100 1.54 21.87 5.17
CA ALA A 100 0.92 23.19 5.18
C ALA A 100 0.88 23.84 6.58
N TYR A 101 0.86 23.00 7.62
CA TYR A 101 0.74 23.40 9.02
C TYR A 101 2.06 23.18 9.77
N GLU A 102 2.56 24.21 10.44
CA GLU A 102 3.85 24.19 11.14
C GLU A 102 3.91 23.13 12.24
N GLU A 103 2.82 22.94 12.99
CA GLU A 103 2.77 21.93 14.06
C GLU A 103 2.88 20.50 13.50
N GLU A 104 2.21 20.22 12.38
CA GLU A 104 2.34 18.93 11.70
C GLU A 104 3.76 18.72 11.16
N ALA A 105 4.37 19.77 10.60
CA ALA A 105 5.75 19.75 10.14
C ALA A 105 6.73 19.46 11.29
N ARG A 106 6.55 20.12 12.45
CA ARG A 106 7.36 19.92 13.66
C ARG A 106 7.26 18.48 14.17
N ARG A 107 6.04 17.94 14.24
CA ARG A 107 5.79 16.55 14.64
C ARG A 107 6.43 15.56 13.69
N ALA A 108 6.34 15.82 12.38
CA ALA A 108 7.00 15.00 11.37
C ALA A 108 8.53 15.04 11.51
N SER A 109 9.14 16.22 11.72
CA SER A 109 10.58 16.33 11.93
C SER A 109 11.07 15.61 13.20
N ASN A 110 10.21 15.46 14.21
CA ASN A 110 10.51 14.69 15.42
C ASN A 110 10.33 13.16 15.22
N GLY A 111 9.97 12.71 14.02
CA GLY A 111 9.75 11.30 13.72
C GLY A 111 8.44 10.74 14.28
N GLU A 112 7.49 11.57 14.71
CA GLU A 112 6.27 11.12 15.40
C GLU A 112 5.37 10.21 14.55
N PHE A 113 5.49 10.29 13.22
CA PHE A 113 4.76 9.47 12.25
C PHE A 113 5.55 8.24 11.76
N CYS A 114 6.83 8.13 12.10
CA CYS A 114 7.66 7.00 11.67
C CYS A 114 7.14 5.68 12.28
N GLY A 115 6.91 4.67 11.44
CA GLY A 115 6.40 3.37 11.88
C GLY A 115 4.91 3.38 12.28
N LYS A 116 4.18 4.49 12.04
CA LYS A 116 2.77 4.63 12.39
C LYS A 116 1.92 4.80 11.15
N ILE A 117 0.94 3.92 10.99
CA ILE A 117 -0.09 4.06 9.96
C ILE A 117 -1.02 5.21 10.40
N PRO A 118 -1.30 6.19 9.52
CA PRO A 118 -2.26 7.25 9.84
C PRO A 118 -3.66 6.66 10.08
N GLU A 119 -4.53 7.43 10.71
CA GLU A 119 -5.91 7.01 10.89
C GLU A 119 -6.61 6.94 9.52
N LEU A 120 -7.28 5.82 9.23
CA LEU A 120 -7.89 5.52 7.94
C LEU A 120 -9.41 5.31 8.10
N ILE A 121 -10.20 5.90 7.20
CA ILE A 121 -11.63 5.59 7.02
C ILE A 121 -11.77 4.24 6.32
N SER A 122 -10.87 3.94 5.40
CA SER A 122 -10.87 2.69 4.63
C SER A 122 -9.45 2.24 4.32
N VAL A 123 -9.06 1.09 4.88
CA VAL A 123 -7.82 0.39 4.49
C VAL A 123 -7.87 -0.17 3.07
N GLY A 124 -9.07 -0.22 2.47
CA GLY A 124 -9.29 -0.84 1.16
C GLY A 124 -8.85 0.01 -0.03
N ILE A 125 -8.87 1.34 0.15
CA ILE A 125 -8.39 2.36 -0.80
C ILE A 125 -7.45 3.38 -0.14
N SER A 126 -7.11 3.16 1.13
CA SER A 126 -6.24 4.01 1.96
C SER A 126 -6.75 5.44 2.13
N ASP A 127 -8.06 5.61 2.32
CA ASP A 127 -8.65 6.92 2.60
C ASP A 127 -8.29 7.36 4.02
N LEU A 128 -7.60 8.49 4.13
CA LEU A 128 -7.23 9.10 5.40
C LEU A 128 -8.47 9.66 6.11
N ALA A 129 -8.49 9.57 7.45
CA ALA A 129 -9.51 10.21 8.29
C ALA A 129 -9.51 11.74 8.17
N THR A 130 -8.33 12.32 7.96
CA THR A 130 -8.13 13.74 7.73
C THR A 130 -7.33 13.97 6.45
N PRO A 131 -7.65 15.00 5.65
CA PRO A 131 -6.89 15.29 4.44
C PRO A 131 -5.44 15.65 4.77
N LEU A 132 -4.49 15.15 3.99
CA LEU A 132 -3.11 15.62 4.01
C LEU A 132 -3.04 16.95 3.23
N VAL A 133 -2.70 18.04 3.91
CA VAL A 133 -2.61 19.37 3.30
C VAL A 133 -1.15 19.78 3.16
N VAL A 134 -0.76 20.10 1.93
CA VAL A 134 0.61 20.51 1.59
C VAL A 134 0.62 21.85 0.88
N ARG A 135 1.69 22.63 1.06
CA ARG A 135 2.05 23.75 0.20
C ARG A 135 2.91 23.22 -0.93
N ALA A 136 2.54 23.51 -2.17
CA ALA A 136 3.32 23.18 -3.34
C ALA A 136 3.92 24.46 -3.93
N ARG A 137 5.24 24.51 -4.11
CA ARG A 137 5.94 25.58 -4.83
C ARG A 137 6.47 25.05 -6.14
N LYS A 138 6.29 25.78 -7.23
CA LYS A 138 6.86 25.41 -8.52
C LYS A 138 8.39 25.55 -8.45
N ARG A 139 9.12 24.53 -8.87
CA ARG A 139 10.58 24.57 -9.01
C ARG A 139 10.95 25.54 -10.13
N GLU A 140 11.95 26.39 -9.86
CA GLU A 140 12.57 27.18 -10.91
C GLU A 140 13.42 26.24 -11.78
N ARG A 141 13.09 26.14 -13.07
CA ARG A 141 13.90 25.37 -14.01
C ARG A 141 15.17 26.17 -14.29
N THR A 142 16.28 25.78 -13.69
CA THR A 142 17.59 26.17 -14.24
C THR A 142 17.73 25.46 -15.59
N LEU A 143 17.74 26.25 -16.67
CA LEU A 143 18.01 25.76 -18.02
C LEU A 143 19.46 25.29 -18.15
#